data_AF-A0A3D5FSC9-F1
#
_entry.id   AF-A0A3D5FSC9-F1
#
_cell.length_a   1.000
_cell.length_b   1.000
_cell.length_c   1.000
_cell.angle_alpha   90.00
_cell.angle_beta   90.00
_cell.angle_gamma   90.00
#
_symmetry.space_group_name_H-M   'P 1'
#
loop_
_entity.id
_entity.type
_entity.pdbx_description
1 polymer ?
#
loop_
_entity_poly.entity_id
_entity_poly.type
_entity_poly.pdbx_seq_one_letter_code
_entity_poly.pdbx_strand_id
1 'polypeptide(L)'
;EPTNHLDIDAILWLEEFLLKRRGALLFITHDRALTRTLATRILEIDRGRLFNWNCDYPTYLQRREAQLEAEQAQQGQFDQRLKEEEAWLRQGVRARRTRNEGRVRALLRMREERRRMRQGVGGVRAKLQQSEKSSKRVITVQDLRFGYDDRRIVDGFTT
;
A
#
# COMPACT_ATOMS: atom_id res chain seq x y z
N GLU A 1 -13.49 8.55 5.34
CA GLU A 1 -12.87 7.74 6.42
C GLU A 1 -13.57 8.06 7.72
N PRO A 2 -14.42 7.16 8.23
CA PRO A 2 -15.30 7.46 9.36
C PRO A 2 -14.58 7.46 10.72
N THR A 3 -13.34 6.99 10.79
CA THR A 3 -12.54 6.91 12.02
C THR A 3 -11.66 8.14 12.26
N ASN A 4 -11.55 9.05 11.30
CA ASN A 4 -10.66 10.18 11.44
C ASN A 4 -11.21 11.15 12.49
N HIS A 5 -10.34 11.61 13.39
CA HIS A 5 -10.69 12.50 14.52
C HIS A 5 -11.62 11.91 15.60
N LEU A 6 -11.79 10.59 15.66
CA LEU A 6 -12.51 9.93 16.76
C LEU A 6 -11.54 9.43 17.84
N ASP A 7 -11.99 9.45 19.09
CA ASP A 7 -11.33 8.75 20.19
C ASP A 7 -11.66 7.25 20.15
N ILE A 8 -10.95 6.46 20.96
CA ILE A 8 -11.06 5.00 20.94
C ILE A 8 -12.49 4.56 21.31
N ASP A 9 -13.09 5.20 22.32
CA ASP A 9 -14.43 4.86 22.79
C ASP A 9 -15.49 5.13 21.70
N ALA A 10 -15.39 6.25 20.97
CA ALA A 10 -16.28 6.53 19.85
C ALA A 10 -16.09 5.54 18.69
N ILE A 11 -14.87 5.07 18.43
CA ILE A 11 -14.60 4.04 17.41
C ILE A 11 -15.29 2.71 17.79
N LEU A 12 -15.15 2.27 19.04
CA LEU A 12 -15.79 1.04 19.52
C LEU A 12 -17.32 1.12 19.46
N TRP A 13 -17.88 2.25 19.88
CA TRP A 13 -19.33 2.48 19.77
C TRP A 13 -19.79 2.45 18.31
N LEU A 14 -19.06 3.10 17.41
CA LEU A 14 -19.37 3.14 15.99
C LEU A 14 -19.33 1.75 15.36
N GLU A 15 -18.34 0.94 15.73
CA GLU A 15 -18.20 -0.44 15.29
C GLU A 15 -19.43 -1.28 15.69
N GLU A 16 -19.86 -1.23 16.95
CA GLU A 16 -21.07 -1.91 17.42
C GLU A 16 -22.33 -1.43 16.71
N PHE A 17 -22.46 -0.11 16.54
CA PHE A 17 -23.60 0.49 15.87
C PHE A 17 -23.72 0.00 14.42
N LEU A 18 -22.59 -0.05 13.70
CA LEU A 18 -22.54 -0.52 12.32
C LEU A 18 -22.81 -2.03 12.20
N LEU A 19 -22.36 -2.84 13.16
CA LEU A 19 -22.66 -4.27 13.22
C LEU A 19 -24.15 -4.57 13.38
N LYS A 20 -24.86 -3.76 14.18
CA LYS A 20 -26.29 -3.94 14.46
C LYS A 20 -27.18 -3.44 13.32
N ARG A 21 -26.62 -2.67 12.37
CA ARG A 21 -27.37 -2.09 11.25
C ARG A 21 -27.80 -3.18 10.26
N ARG A 22 -29.08 -3.20 9.90
CA ARG A 22 -29.60 -4.06 8.82
C ARG A 22 -29.38 -3.39 7.46
N GLY A 23 -28.61 -4.03 6.58
CA GLY A 23 -28.38 -3.58 5.20
C GLY A 23 -26.95 -3.81 4.73
N ALA A 24 -26.66 -3.37 3.50
CA ALA A 24 -25.30 -3.35 2.97
C ALA A 24 -24.58 -2.07 3.40
N LEU A 25 -23.32 -2.20 3.80
CA LEU A 25 -22.43 -1.10 4.15
C LEU A 25 -21.23 -1.11 3.20
N LEU A 26 -20.99 0.01 2.52
CA LEU A 26 -19.76 0.25 1.77
C LEU A 26 -19.02 1.41 2.44
N PHE A 27 -17.77 1.18 2.81
CA PHE A 27 -16.96 2.17 3.50
C PHE A 27 -15.50 2.10 3.05
N ILE A 28 -14.77 3.18 3.32
CA ILE A 28 -13.34 3.31 3.07
C ILE A 28 -12.71 3.80 4.37
N THR A 29 -11.69 3.07 4.85
CA THR A 29 -10.98 3.38 6.09
C THR A 29 -9.51 2.97 5.99
N HIS A 30 -8.66 3.66 6.74
CA HIS A 30 -7.28 3.22 7.01
C HIS A 30 -7.16 2.38 8.30
N ASP A 31 -8.25 2.27 9.07
CA ASP A 31 -8.29 1.49 10.31
C ASP A 31 -8.43 -0.01 10.02
N ARG A 32 -7.41 -0.76 10.42
CA ARG A 32 -7.34 -2.21 10.24
C ARG A 32 -8.25 -2.96 11.21
N ALA A 33 -8.48 -2.45 12.41
CA ALA A 33 -9.36 -3.08 13.39
C ALA A 33 -10.80 -3.03 12.89
N LEU A 34 -11.26 -1.84 12.49
CA LEU A 34 -12.59 -1.65 11.92
C LEU A 34 -12.80 -2.52 10.66
N THR A 35 -11.80 -2.55 9.77
CA THR A 35 -11.87 -3.40 8.56
C THR A 35 -11.95 -4.87 8.92
N ARG A 36 -11.17 -5.33 9.91
CA ARG A 36 -11.17 -6.73 10.33
C ARG A 36 -12.50 -7.17 10.92
N THR A 37 -13.19 -6.30 11.66
CA THR A 37 -14.46 -6.65 12.29
C THR A 37 -15.66 -6.48 11.36
N LEU A 38 -15.70 -5.40 10.58
CA LEU A 38 -16.88 -5.08 9.76
C LEU A 38 -16.82 -5.65 8.34
N ALA A 39 -15.63 -5.80 7.75
CA ALA A 39 -15.54 -6.13 6.33
C ALA A 39 -15.68 -7.64 6.08
N THR A 40 -16.72 -8.01 5.34
CA THR A 40 -16.96 -9.37 4.84
C THR A 40 -16.47 -9.57 3.39
N ARG A 41 -16.13 -8.45 2.72
CA ARG A 41 -15.69 -8.39 1.34
C ARG A 41 -14.77 -7.18 1.15
N ILE A 42 -13.64 -7.38 0.48
CA ILE A 42 -12.67 -6.32 0.20
C ILE A 42 -12.69 -5.98 -1.29
N LEU A 43 -12.91 -4.70 -1.58
CA LEU A 43 -12.77 -4.14 -2.93
C LEU A 43 -11.45 -3.38 -2.99
N GLU A 44 -10.53 -3.86 -3.81
CA GLU A 44 -9.22 -3.24 -4.00
C GLU A 44 -9.16 -2.58 -5.37
N ILE A 45 -8.65 -1.36 -5.43
CA ILE A 45 -8.36 -0.68 -6.69
C ILE A 45 -6.84 -0.60 -6.83
N ASP A 46 -6.28 -1.34 -7.79
CA ASP A 46 -4.86 -1.24 -8.14
C ASP A 46 -4.68 -1.01 -9.64
N ARG A 47 -3.81 -0.05 -9.99
CA ARG A 47 -3.48 0.36 -11.37
C ARG A 47 -4.71 0.62 -12.29
N GLY A 48 -5.84 1.03 -11.71
CA GLY A 48 -7.09 1.28 -12.44
C GLY A 48 -7.95 0.03 -12.68
N ARG A 49 -7.64 -1.08 -12.02
CA ARG A 49 -8.44 -2.31 -12.03
C ARG A 49 -9.07 -2.50 -10.66
N LEU A 50 -10.33 -2.93 -10.65
CA LEU A 50 -11.05 -3.31 -9.44
C LEU A 50 -10.90 -4.82 -9.22
N PHE A 51 -10.32 -5.19 -8.09
CA PHE A 51 -10.23 -6.55 -7.62
C PHE A 51 -11.27 -6.78 -6.53
N ASN A 52 -11.95 -7.91 -6.62
CA ASN A 52 -13.00 -8.27 -5.70
C ASN A 52 -12.62 -9.51 -4.88
N TRP A 53 -12.49 -9.33 -3.57
CA TRP A 53 -12.11 -10.38 -2.63
C TRP A 53 -13.27 -10.70 -1.71
N ASN A 54 -13.92 -11.85 -1.95
CA ASN A 54 -14.98 -12.38 -1.08
C ASN A 54 -14.35 -13.19 0.07
N CYS A 55 -13.66 -12.52 0.98
CA CYS A 55 -13.09 -13.11 2.19
C CYS A 55 -12.92 -12.06 3.29
N ASP A 56 -12.60 -12.51 4.50
CA ASP A 56 -12.23 -11.63 5.60
C ASP A 56 -10.89 -10.90 5.35
N TYR A 57 -10.61 -9.88 6.16
CA TYR A 57 -9.41 -9.06 6.02
C TYR A 57 -8.09 -9.85 6.19
N PRO A 58 -7.93 -10.75 7.17
CA PRO A 58 -6.70 -11.56 7.28
C PRO A 58 -6.44 -12.46 6.07
N THR A 59 -7.45 -13.16 5.57
CA THR A 59 -7.31 -14.00 4.37
C THR A 59 -7.03 -13.15 3.14
N TYR A 60 -7.64 -11.97 3.04
CA TYR A 60 -7.35 -11.01 1.98
C TYR A 60 -5.86 -10.63 1.94
N LEU A 61 -5.26 -10.32 3.09
CA LEU A 61 -3.83 -9.97 3.16
C LEU A 61 -2.94 -11.11 2.64
N GLN A 62 -3.20 -12.35 3.08
CA GLN A 62 -2.44 -13.52 2.63
C GLN A 62 -2.58 -13.75 1.13
N ARG A 63 -3.80 -13.68 0.60
CA ARG A 63 -4.04 -13.88 -0.84
C ARG A 63 -3.44 -12.77 -1.68
N ARG A 64 -3.48 -11.53 -1.20
CA ARG A 64 -2.87 -10.38 -1.85
C ARG A 64 -1.36 -10.51 -1.89
N GLU A 65 -0.74 -10.92 -0.79
CA GLU A 65 0.71 -11.19 -0.74
C GLU A 65 1.11 -12.28 -1.74
N ALA A 66 0.40 -13.42 -1.73
CA ALA A 66 0.65 -14.50 -2.71
C ALA A 66 0.45 -14.04 -4.16
N GLN A 67 -0.55 -13.20 -4.44
CA GLN A 67 -0.74 -12.62 -5.77
C GLN A 67 0.44 -11.71 -6.15
N LEU A 68 0.87 -10.84 -5.24
CA LEU A 68 2.00 -9.93 -5.48
C LEU A 68 3.30 -10.71 -5.73
N GLU A 69 3.56 -11.77 -4.97
CA GLU A 69 4.71 -12.66 -5.17
C GLU A 69 4.66 -13.36 -6.54
N ALA A 70 3.49 -13.90 -6.91
CA ALA A 70 3.30 -14.53 -8.22
C ALA A 70 3.51 -13.53 -9.37
N GLU A 71 2.99 -12.30 -9.24
CA GLU A 71 3.21 -11.22 -10.21
C GLU A 71 4.69 -10.84 -10.31
N GLN A 72 5.40 -10.73 -9.19
CA GLN A 72 6.83 -10.43 -9.17
C GLN A 72 7.65 -11.55 -9.82
N ALA A 73 7.34 -12.82 -9.53
CA ALA A 73 7.99 -13.96 -10.16
C ALA A 73 7.77 -13.97 -11.68
N GLN A 74 6.53 -13.73 -12.14
CA GLN A 74 6.21 -13.65 -13.56
C GLN A 74 6.94 -12.48 -14.24
N GLN A 75 7.00 -11.31 -13.59
CA GLN A 75 7.76 -10.16 -14.09
C GLN A 75 9.26 -10.45 -14.14
N GLY A 76 9.82 -11.15 -13.15
CA GLY A 76 11.21 -11.57 -13.14
C GLY A 76 11.55 -12.52 -14.29
N GLN A 77 10.69 -13.52 -14.56
CA GLN A 77 10.84 -14.41 -15.71
C GLN A 77 10.73 -13.65 -17.04
N PHE A 78 9.80 -12.70 -17.14
CA PHE A 78 9.65 -11.84 -18.31
C PHE A 78 10.91 -11.00 -18.56
N ASP A 79 11.46 -10.39 -17.52
CA ASP A 79 12.67 -9.57 -17.59
C ASP A 79 13.90 -10.39 -17.97
N GLN A 80 14.01 -11.61 -17.45
CA GLN A 80 15.08 -12.53 -17.79
C GLN A 80 15.02 -12.91 -19.28
N ARG A 81 13.84 -13.28 -19.79
CA ARG A 81 13.63 -13.55 -21.22
C ARG A 81 13.95 -12.33 -22.08
N LEU A 82 13.51 -11.14 -21.65
CA LEU A 82 13.80 -9.90 -22.37
C LEU A 82 15.32 -9.67 -22.47
N LYS A 83 16.07 -9.87 -21.38
CA LYS A 83 17.54 -9.76 -21.37
C LYS A 83 18.22 -10.76 -22.31
N GLU A 84 17.77 -12.01 -22.32
CA GLU A 84 18.29 -13.06 -23.20
C GLU A 84 18.06 -12.72 -24.68
N GLU A 85 16.85 -12.26 -25.02
CA GLU A 85 16.50 -11.81 -26.37
C GLU A 85 17.31 -10.57 -26.80
N GLU A 86 17.54 -9.62 -25.89
CA GLU A 86 18.40 -8.46 -26.16
C GLU A 86 19.87 -8.86 -26.35
N ALA A 87 20.37 -9.81 -25.56
CA ALA A 87 21.72 -10.35 -25.71
C ALA A 87 21.87 -11.08 -27.04
N TRP A 88 20.89 -11.89 -27.44
CA TRP A 88 20.85 -12.53 -28.76
C TRP A 88 20.94 -11.50 -29.89
N LEU A 89 20.19 -10.40 -29.79
CA LEU A 89 20.24 -9.33 -30.81
C LEU A 89 21.61 -8.61 -30.83
N ARG A 90 22.20 -8.33 -29.64
CA ARG A 90 23.49 -7.65 -29.50
C ARG A 90 24.68 -8.48 -29.95
N GLN A 91 24.66 -9.80 -29.74
CA GLN A 91 25.71 -10.70 -30.19
C GLN A 91 25.85 -10.71 -31.72
N GLY A 92 24.87 -10.14 -32.43
CA GLY A 92 24.84 -9.99 -33.87
C GLY A 92 24.54 -11.32 -34.54
N VAL A 93 24.03 -11.25 -35.77
CA VAL A 93 23.99 -12.43 -36.64
C VAL A 93 25.43 -12.77 -37.03
N ARG A 94 26.18 -13.39 -36.11
CA ARG A 94 27.51 -13.92 -36.42
C ARG A 94 27.32 -14.94 -37.55
N ALA A 95 27.97 -14.63 -38.67
CA ALA A 95 27.98 -15.38 -39.93
C ALA A 95 26.70 -15.31 -40.78
N ARG A 96 26.74 -14.49 -41.85
CA ARG A 96 26.15 -14.71 -43.20
C ARG A 96 24.74 -15.35 -43.33
N ARG A 97 23.90 -15.35 -42.31
CA ARG A 97 22.54 -15.89 -42.35
C ARG A 97 21.51 -14.77 -42.33
N THR A 98 20.39 -15.01 -43.02
CA THR A 98 19.23 -14.12 -42.99
C THR A 98 18.76 -13.96 -41.53
N ARG A 99 18.66 -12.71 -41.08
CA ARG A 99 18.19 -12.37 -39.73
C ARG A 99 16.77 -12.90 -39.53
N ASN A 100 16.49 -13.46 -38.35
CA ASN A 100 15.13 -13.89 -38.02
C ASN A 100 14.26 -12.68 -37.65
N GLU A 101 13.65 -12.07 -38.67
CA GLU A 101 12.75 -10.92 -38.52
C GLU A 101 11.53 -11.20 -37.63
N GLY A 102 11.09 -12.46 -37.51
CA GLY A 102 10.03 -12.85 -36.58
C GLY A 102 10.43 -12.67 -35.12
N ARG A 103 11.66 -13.09 -34.77
CA ARG A 103 12.21 -12.96 -33.42
C ARG A 103 12.49 -11.49 -33.07
N VAL A 104 12.96 -10.69 -34.03
CA VAL A 104 13.13 -9.23 -33.85
C VAL A 104 11.78 -8.55 -33.56
N ARG A 105 10.73 -8.87 -34.32
CA ARG A 105 9.37 -8.35 -34.06
C ARG A 105 8.83 -8.78 -32.70
N ALA A 106 9.13 -10.00 -32.25
CA ALA A 106 8.76 -10.46 -30.91
C ALA A 106 9.46 -9.63 -29.81
N LEU A 107 10.77 -9.40 -29.93
CA LEU A 107 11.54 -8.58 -28.99
C LEU A 107 11.02 -7.13 -28.92
N LEU A 108 10.69 -6.52 -30.06
CA LEU A 108 10.11 -5.16 -30.09
C LEU A 108 8.77 -5.10 -29.36
N ARG A 109 7.91 -6.12 -29.52
CA ARG A 109 6.65 -6.24 -28.76
C ARG A 109 6.91 -6.35 -27.25
N MET A 110 7.87 -7.18 -26.83
CA MET A 110 8.22 -7.33 -25.41
C MET A 110 8.73 -6.01 -24.80
N ARG A 111 9.51 -5.22 -25.54
CA ARG A 111 9.94 -3.89 -25.08
C ARG A 111 8.79 -2.92 -24.88
N GLU A 112 7.86 -2.91 -25.83
CA GLU A 112 6.68 -2.06 -25.73
C GLU A 112 5.78 -2.48 -24.56
N GLU A 113 5.59 -3.78 -24.38
CA GLU A 113 4.88 -4.33 -23.22
C GLU A 113 5.53 -3.90 -21.91
N ARG A 114 6.86 -4.05 -21.78
CA ARG A 114 7.61 -3.58 -20.60
C ARG A 114 7.44 -2.09 -20.34
N ARG A 115 7.41 -1.26 -21.39
CA ARG A 115 7.22 0.20 -21.28
C ARG A 115 5.81 0.56 -20.82
N ARG A 116 4.81 -0.22 -21.23
CA ARG A 116 3.39 -0.03 -20.86
C ARG A 116 3.06 -0.56 -19.46
N MET A 117 3.87 -1.48 -18.91
CA MET A 117 3.71 -1.96 -17.55
C MET A 117 3.87 -0.79 -16.56
N ARG A 118 2.76 -0.36 -15.96
CA ARG A 118 2.77 0.58 -14.83
C ARG A 118 3.48 -0.11 -13.66
N GLN A 119 4.69 0.32 -13.35
CA GLN A 119 5.31 -0.02 -12.07
C GLN A 119 4.39 0.54 -10.98
N GLY A 120 4.13 -0.25 -9.93
CA GLY A 120 3.32 0.20 -8.80
C GLY A 120 3.83 1.54 -8.25
N VAL A 121 2.98 2.26 -7.51
CA VAL A 121 3.36 3.54 -6.87
C VAL A 121 4.67 3.31 -6.12
N GLY A 122 5.78 3.78 -6.70
CA GLY A 122 7.10 3.66 -6.10
C GLY A 122 7.04 4.32 -4.73
N GLY A 123 7.59 3.65 -3.72
CA GLY A 123 7.48 4.07 -2.33
C GLY A 123 7.68 5.58 -2.21
N VAL A 124 6.62 6.29 -1.82
CA VAL A 124 6.69 7.73 -1.57
C VAL A 124 7.70 7.90 -0.43
N ARG A 125 8.93 8.28 -0.78
CA ARG A 125 9.91 8.74 0.20
C ARG A 125 9.48 10.13 0.64
N ALA A 126 8.54 10.17 1.57
CA ALA A 126 8.34 11.35 2.39
C ALA A 126 9.66 11.57 3.15
N LYS A 127 10.45 12.57 2.72
CA LYS A 127 11.61 13.01 3.50
C LYS A 127 11.06 13.69 4.74
N LEU A 128 11.05 12.96 5.86
CA LEU A 128 10.86 13.57 7.16
C LEU A 128 12.05 14.52 7.37
N GLN A 129 11.81 15.83 7.44
CA GLN A 129 12.85 16.77 7.84
C GLN A 129 13.22 16.42 9.28
N GLN A 130 14.39 15.82 9.46
CA GLN A 130 14.94 15.55 10.77
C GLN A 130 15.46 16.88 11.31
N SER A 131 14.80 17.44 12.31
CA SER A 131 15.30 18.60 13.05
C SER A 131 16.63 18.24 13.73
N GLU A 132 17.55 19.19 13.83
CA GLU A 132 18.82 19.01 14.55
C GLU A 132 18.54 18.47 15.96
N LYS A 133 19.26 17.41 16.35
CA LYS A 133 19.14 16.83 17.69
C LYS A 133 19.65 17.86 18.71
N SER A 134 18.76 18.66 19.26
CA SER A 134 19.09 19.52 20.40
C SER A 134 19.30 18.63 21.63
N SER A 135 20.54 18.57 22.12
CA SER A 135 20.96 17.83 23.31
C SER A 135 20.68 18.60 24.63
N LYS A 136 19.92 19.70 24.57
CA LYS A 136 19.41 20.42 25.74
C LYS A 136 17.93 20.11 25.95
N ARG A 137 17.49 20.00 27.21
CA ARG A 137 16.07 19.87 27.59
C ARG A 137 15.22 20.82 26.73
N VAL A 138 14.36 20.26 25.90
CA VAL A 138 13.57 21.03 24.91
C VAL A 138 12.34 21.64 25.58
N ILE A 139 11.74 20.92 26.53
CA ILE A 139 10.60 21.35 27.33
C ILE A 139 10.84 20.85 28.76
N THR A 140 10.64 21.73 29.74
CA THR A 140 10.57 21.40 31.17
C THR A 140 9.24 21.94 31.66
N VAL A 141 8.47 21.13 32.38
CA VAL A 141 7.16 21.52 32.91
C VAL A 141 7.16 21.26 34.40
N GLN A 142 6.65 22.19 35.19
CA GLN A 142 6.53 22.06 36.64
C GLN A 142 5.09 22.39 37.06
N ASP A 143 4.46 21.48 37.79
CA ASP A 143 3.11 21.60 38.37
C ASP A 143 2.08 22.21 37.38
N LEU A 144 2.07 21.71 36.13
CA LEU A 144 1.11 22.20 35.14
C LEU A 144 -0.30 21.77 35.55
N ARG A 145 -1.17 22.77 35.68
CA ARG A 145 -2.60 22.61 35.91
C ARG A 145 -3.35 23.40 34.86
N PHE A 146 -4.28 22.76 34.18
CA PHE A 146 -5.05 23.37 33.10
C PHE A 146 -6.44 22.75 33.02
N GLY A 147 -7.46 23.55 32.72
CA GLY A 147 -8.85 23.10 32.60
C GLY A 147 -9.74 24.19 32.03
N TYR A 148 -10.96 23.81 31.66
CA TYR A 148 -12.03 24.73 31.28
C TYR A 148 -13.14 24.65 32.31
N ASP A 149 -13.59 25.80 32.81
CA ASP A 149 -14.63 25.92 33.84
C ASP A 149 -14.39 24.92 34.99
N ASP A 150 -15.33 23.99 35.20
CA ASP A 150 -15.28 22.96 36.25
C ASP A 150 -14.51 21.69 35.86
N ARG A 151 -13.97 21.61 34.63
CA ARG A 151 -13.27 20.42 34.12
C ARG A 151 -11.76 20.64 34.04
N ARG A 152 -11.03 20.08 34.99
CA ARG A 152 -9.56 19.96 34.92
C ARG A 152 -9.17 18.95 33.83
N ILE A 153 -8.24 19.35 32.95
CA ILE A 153 -7.67 18.54 31.86
C ILE A 153 -6.28 18.04 32.24
N VAL A 154 -5.47 18.89 32.89
CA VAL A 154 -4.14 18.54 33.41
C VAL A 154 -4.10 18.97 34.88
N ASP A 155 -3.58 18.11 35.75
CA ASP A 155 -3.40 18.43 37.17
C ASP A 155 -2.05 17.87 37.66
N GLY A 156 -1.17 18.75 38.13
CA GLY A 156 0.12 18.38 38.72
C GLY A 156 1.16 17.80 37.77
N PHE A 157 1.08 18.03 36.45
CA PHE A 157 2.00 17.41 35.49
C PHE A 157 3.40 18.06 35.54
N THR A 158 4.44 17.26 35.76
CA THR A 158 5.85 17.70 35.87
C THR A 158 6.78 16.76 35.10
N THR A 159 7.73 17.32 34.33
CA THR A 159 8.74 16.59 33.53
C THR A 159 10.03 17.39 33.34
#